data_AF-A0A1M4ZUQ3-F1
#
_entry.id   AF-A0A1M4ZUQ3-F1
#
_cell.length_a   1.000
_cell.length_b   1.000
_cell.length_c   1.000
_cell.angle_alpha   90.00
_cell.angle_beta   90.00
_cell.angle_gamma   90.00
#
_symmetry.space_group_name_H-M   'P 1'
#
loop_
_entity.id
_entity.type
_entity.pdbx_description
1 polymer ?
#
loop_
_entity_poly.entity_id
_entity_poly.type
_entity_poly.pdbx_seq_one_letter_code
_entity_poly.pdbx_strand_id
1 'polypeptide(L)'
;MNWSKAKTVMIITFAILNVLLYLTIAKMNKSEPYILSGNDLHSLKEVLLQNNIILKTTIPQNKEPLPLIKVTREIFDEDFVLENFIKGQKYGKYKENRYTIFKFEDKTIKVDGVSFYYFERSDKFKNMSSSQKEEYIHNFINSYHFKEINVQIEKIFQGKEVKIKYFQTYKDYFIDGGWMEGKIDDKGFEFSKCWFGSVAMEKAKKDVIDAVYALLKLVEIKTDTKPMVIKEIKLGYYFNWSNATKGEAVPVWRITTEEGDKYYVNAYTRNFEEGK
;
A
#
# COMPACT_ATOMS: atom_id res chain seq x y z
N MET A 1 -45.17 -1.72 -45.47
CA MET A 1 -44.57 -1.53 -44.13
C MET A 1 -44.37 -0.03 -43.90
N ASN A 2 -44.96 0.55 -42.85
CA ASN A 2 -44.85 2.00 -42.58
C ASN A 2 -43.49 2.34 -41.97
N TRP A 3 -42.48 2.45 -42.84
CA TRP A 3 -41.08 2.68 -42.47
C TRP A 3 -40.87 3.98 -41.67
N SER A 4 -41.67 5.02 -41.96
CA SER A 4 -41.70 6.25 -41.17
C SER A 4 -42.14 6.01 -39.72
N LYS A 5 -43.20 5.22 -39.51
CA LYS A 5 -43.69 4.87 -38.16
C LYS A 5 -42.66 4.03 -37.39
N ALA A 6 -42.00 3.09 -38.06
CA ALA A 6 -40.96 2.27 -37.44
C ALA A 6 -39.76 3.11 -36.96
N LYS A 7 -39.31 4.10 -37.75
CA LYS A 7 -38.24 5.02 -37.35
C LYS A 7 -38.61 5.87 -36.14
N THR A 8 -39.83 6.42 -36.13
CA THR A 8 -40.32 7.22 -35.00
C THR A 8 -40.39 6.39 -33.72
N VAL A 9 -40.90 5.17 -33.79
CA VAL A 9 -40.92 4.24 -32.65
C VAL A 9 -39.50 3.98 -32.15
N MET A 10 -38.55 3.70 -33.04
CA MET A 10 -37.15 3.44 -32.66
C MET A 10 -36.49 4.63 -31.94
N ILE A 11 -36.70 5.85 -32.44
CA ILE A 11 -36.15 7.08 -31.84
C ILE A 11 -36.76 7.30 -30.45
N ILE A 12 -38.08 7.14 -30.31
CA ILE A 12 -38.77 7.33 -29.03
C ILE A 12 -38.33 6.27 -28.01
N THR A 13 -38.24 5.00 -28.41
CA THR A 13 -37.76 3.92 -27.53
C THR A 13 -36.32 4.17 -27.09
N PHE A 14 -35.45 4.61 -27.99
CA PHE A 14 -34.06 4.92 -27.65
C PHE A 14 -33.97 6.14 -26.71
N ALA A 15 -34.78 7.18 -26.91
CA ALA A 15 -34.84 8.33 -26.03
C ALA A 15 -35.31 7.94 -24.61
N ILE A 16 -36.37 7.12 -24.51
CA ILE A 16 -36.86 6.61 -23.22
C ILE A 16 -35.79 5.76 -22.54
N LEU A 17 -35.11 4.88 -23.27
CA LEU A 17 -34.02 4.06 -22.74
C LEU A 17 -32.89 4.93 -22.18
N ASN A 18 -32.46 5.96 -22.92
CA ASN A 18 -31.40 6.87 -22.47
C ASN A 18 -31.82 7.69 -21.25
N VAL A 19 -33.09 8.12 -21.17
CA VAL A 19 -33.62 8.82 -19.98
C VAL A 19 -33.65 7.87 -18.78
N LEU A 20 -34.11 6.63 -18.96
CA LEU A 20 -34.07 5.60 -17.91
C LEU A 20 -32.63 5.35 -17.45
N LEU A 21 -31.69 5.20 -18.38
CA LEU A 21 -30.27 5.04 -18.08
C LEU A 21 -29.74 6.24 -17.28
N TYR A 22 -30.03 7.46 -17.72
CA TYR A 22 -29.65 8.68 -17.01
C TYR A 22 -30.24 8.73 -15.59
N LEU A 23 -31.52 8.40 -15.42
CA LEU A 23 -32.17 8.36 -14.10
C LEU A 23 -31.57 7.27 -13.20
N THR A 24 -31.25 6.09 -13.74
CA THR A 24 -30.60 5.02 -12.98
C THR A 24 -29.20 5.41 -12.54
N ILE A 25 -28.39 5.99 -13.42
CA ILE A 25 -27.04 6.49 -13.10
C ILE A 25 -27.13 7.65 -12.11
N ALA A 26 -28.05 8.60 -12.29
CA ALA A 26 -28.25 9.71 -11.37
C ALA A 26 -28.69 9.25 -9.96
N LYS A 27 -29.46 8.16 -9.87
CA LYS A 27 -29.83 7.54 -8.59
C LYS A 27 -28.68 6.74 -7.97
N MET A 28 -27.88 6.05 -8.77
CA MET A 28 -26.67 5.35 -8.29
C MET A 28 -25.57 6.32 -7.84
N ASN A 29 -25.45 7.48 -8.48
CA ASN A 29 -24.47 8.52 -8.13
C ASN A 29 -24.92 9.42 -6.97
N LYS A 30 -26.16 9.28 -6.49
CA LYS A 30 -26.55 9.83 -5.18
C LYS A 30 -26.20 8.80 -4.12
N SER A 31 -24.91 8.77 -3.78
CA SER A 31 -24.40 8.06 -2.61
C SER A 31 -24.93 8.78 -1.36
N GLU A 32 -26.18 8.55 -0.98
CA GLU A 32 -26.63 8.94 0.36
C GLU A 32 -25.73 8.22 1.37
N PRO A 33 -25.22 8.92 2.40
CA PRO A 33 -24.43 8.27 3.44
C PRO A 33 -25.33 7.23 4.12
N TYR A 34 -25.22 5.97 3.70
CA TYR A 34 -25.73 4.83 4.45
C TYR A 34 -25.02 4.81 5.81
N ILE A 35 -25.62 5.47 6.79
CA ILE A 35 -25.25 5.33 8.19
C ILE A 35 -25.83 3.99 8.60
N LEU A 36 -24.96 3.04 8.92
CA LEU A 36 -25.42 1.73 9.39
C LEU A 36 -26.26 1.95 10.64
N SER A 37 -27.49 1.44 10.62
CA SER A 37 -28.26 1.36 11.85
C SER A 37 -27.61 0.36 12.81
N GLY A 38 -27.94 0.44 14.10
CA GLY A 38 -27.42 -0.51 15.10
C GLY A 38 -27.69 -1.98 14.72
N ASN A 39 -28.83 -2.24 14.07
CA ASN A 39 -29.23 -3.57 13.62
C ASN A 39 -28.40 -4.05 12.41
N ASP A 40 -28.04 -3.16 11.50
CA ASP A 40 -27.17 -3.47 10.35
C ASP A 40 -25.76 -3.84 10.82
N LEU A 41 -25.23 -3.12 11.82
CA LEU A 41 -23.95 -3.42 12.45
C LEU A 41 -23.96 -4.76 13.18
N HIS A 42 -25.05 -5.11 13.85
CA HIS A 42 -25.20 -6.41 14.52
C HIS A 42 -25.15 -7.54 13.48
N SER A 43 -25.99 -7.45 12.45
CA SER A 43 -26.09 -8.44 11.39
C SER A 43 -24.75 -8.65 10.67
N LEU A 44 -24.02 -7.56 10.41
CA LEU A 44 -22.67 -7.64 9.83
C LEU A 44 -21.70 -8.40 10.75
N LYS A 45 -21.68 -8.10 12.05
CA LYS A 45 -20.80 -8.79 13.00
C LYS A 45 -21.13 -10.28 13.07
N GLU A 46 -22.41 -10.65 13.03
CA GLU A 46 -22.82 -12.05 12.97
C GLU A 46 -22.30 -12.75 11.71
N VAL A 47 -22.46 -12.13 10.53
CA VAL A 47 -21.93 -12.67 9.27
C VAL A 47 -20.42 -12.85 9.34
N LEU A 48 -19.67 -11.87 9.88
CA LEU A 48 -18.23 -11.98 10.05
C LEU A 48 -17.86 -13.13 10.98
N LEU A 49 -18.51 -13.24 12.15
CA LEU A 49 -18.24 -14.30 13.12
C LEU A 49 -18.57 -15.69 12.57
N GLN A 50 -19.67 -15.85 11.83
CA GLN A 50 -20.03 -17.10 11.16
C GLN A 50 -18.98 -17.56 10.15
N ASN A 51 -18.22 -16.61 9.59
CA ASN A 51 -17.12 -16.86 8.66
C ASN A 51 -15.75 -16.85 9.35
N ASN A 52 -15.71 -17.05 10.67
CA ASN A 52 -14.49 -17.06 11.49
C ASN A 52 -13.67 -15.77 11.37
N ILE A 53 -14.32 -14.63 11.18
CA ILE A 53 -13.70 -13.30 11.18
C ILE A 53 -14.11 -12.56 12.46
N ILE A 54 -13.13 -12.25 13.30
CA ILE A 54 -13.32 -11.58 14.59
C ILE A 54 -12.86 -10.13 14.46
N LEU A 55 -13.77 -9.19 14.73
CA LEU A 55 -13.47 -7.76 14.63
C LEU A 55 -13.07 -7.19 16.00
N LYS A 56 -11.79 -6.82 16.18
CA LYS A 56 -11.28 -6.14 17.39
C LYS A 56 -11.17 -4.61 17.25
N THR A 57 -11.71 -4.05 16.16
CA THR A 57 -11.64 -2.62 15.85
C THR A 57 -13.00 -2.06 15.46
N THR A 58 -13.13 -0.74 15.42
CA THR A 58 -14.36 -0.07 14.98
C THR A 58 -14.40 0.04 13.47
N ILE A 59 -15.59 -0.07 12.87
CA ILE A 59 -15.77 0.10 11.41
C ILE A 59 -15.84 1.60 11.11
N PRO A 60 -14.89 2.16 10.31
CA PRO A 60 -14.93 3.56 9.93
C PRO A 60 -16.22 3.89 9.15
N GLN A 61 -16.82 5.05 9.45
CA GLN A 61 -18.03 5.55 8.81
C GLN A 61 -17.76 6.74 7.87
N ASN A 62 -16.49 7.15 7.70
CA ASN A 62 -16.14 8.35 6.93
C ASN A 62 -16.22 8.09 5.42
N LYS A 63 -16.82 9.05 4.69
CA LYS A 63 -17.21 8.95 3.27
C LYS A 63 -16.74 10.15 2.44
N GLU A 64 -15.60 10.76 2.75
CA GLU A 64 -15.11 11.80 1.87
C GLU A 64 -14.70 11.21 0.51
N PRO A 65 -15.21 11.76 -0.62
CA PRO A 65 -14.75 11.36 -1.94
C PRO A 65 -13.24 11.56 -2.05
N LEU A 66 -12.54 10.55 -2.56
CA LEU A 66 -11.10 10.59 -2.74
C LEU A 66 -10.74 10.79 -4.21
N PRO A 67 -9.65 11.50 -4.51
CA PRO A 67 -9.05 11.50 -5.84
C PRO A 67 -8.11 10.31 -6.01
N LEU A 68 -7.67 10.02 -7.24
CA LEU A 68 -6.44 9.23 -7.44
C LEU A 68 -5.23 10.06 -6.99
N ILE A 69 -4.12 9.39 -6.68
CA ILE A 69 -2.83 10.07 -6.48
C ILE A 69 -1.83 9.61 -7.54
N LYS A 70 -1.15 10.58 -8.17
CA LYS A 70 0.00 10.32 -9.01
C LYS A 70 1.23 10.17 -8.14
N VAL A 71 1.95 9.09 -8.36
CA VAL A 71 3.17 8.77 -7.64
C VAL A 71 4.32 8.60 -8.62
N THR A 72 5.50 9.04 -8.21
CA THR A 72 6.77 8.80 -8.91
C THR A 72 7.75 8.24 -7.89
N ARG A 73 8.40 7.12 -8.22
CA ARG A 73 9.40 6.48 -7.37
C ARG A 73 10.72 7.25 -7.40
N GLU A 74 11.43 7.21 -6.29
CA GLU A 74 12.84 7.54 -6.30
C GLU A 74 13.62 6.56 -7.19
N ILE A 75 14.68 7.08 -7.79
CA ILE A 75 15.53 6.29 -8.67
C ILE A 75 16.82 5.95 -7.93
N PHE A 76 17.12 4.64 -7.91
CA PHE A 76 18.38 4.10 -7.40
C PHE A 76 19.09 3.43 -8.57
N ASP A 77 19.94 4.18 -9.23
CA ASP A 77 20.74 3.70 -10.36
C ASP A 77 22.21 3.53 -9.96
N GLU A 78 23.05 3.26 -10.95
CA GLU A 78 24.48 3.10 -10.75
C GLU A 78 25.15 4.40 -10.26
N ASP A 79 24.79 5.54 -10.85
CA ASP A 79 25.39 6.83 -10.50
C ASP A 79 25.11 7.16 -9.03
N PHE A 80 23.88 6.94 -8.57
CA PHE A 80 23.53 7.06 -7.16
C PHE A 80 24.45 6.22 -6.25
N VAL A 81 24.72 4.96 -6.60
CA VAL A 81 25.57 4.07 -5.80
C VAL A 81 27.04 4.51 -5.83
N LEU A 82 27.55 4.91 -7.00
CA LEU A 82 28.94 5.32 -7.17
C LEU A 82 29.24 6.61 -6.39
N GLU A 83 28.34 7.59 -6.46
CA GLU A 83 28.49 8.90 -5.80
C GLU A 83 28.34 8.80 -4.27
N ASN A 84 27.38 8.00 -3.78
CA ASN A 84 27.04 7.99 -2.37
C ASN A 84 27.82 6.94 -1.56
N PHE A 85 28.14 5.78 -2.15
CA PHE A 85 28.70 4.64 -1.40
C PHE A 85 30.13 4.29 -1.82
N ILE A 86 30.41 4.18 -3.12
CA ILE A 86 31.73 3.71 -3.57
C ILE A 86 32.80 4.78 -3.38
N LYS A 87 32.56 6.03 -3.81
CA LYS A 87 33.47 7.18 -3.59
C LYS A 87 34.95 6.87 -3.90
N GLY A 88 35.21 6.17 -4.99
CA GLY A 88 36.57 5.79 -5.44
C GLY A 88 37.16 4.52 -4.83
N GLN A 89 36.44 3.82 -3.95
CA GLN A 89 36.85 2.52 -3.43
C GLN A 89 36.87 1.44 -4.53
N LYS A 90 37.69 0.40 -4.35
CA LYS A 90 37.68 -0.77 -5.24
C LYS A 90 36.40 -1.58 -5.02
N TYR A 91 35.70 -1.90 -6.09
CA TYR A 91 34.46 -2.67 -6.04
C TYR A 91 34.38 -3.68 -7.19
N GLY A 92 33.60 -4.74 -6.98
CA GLY A 92 33.11 -5.62 -8.03
C GLY A 92 31.69 -5.22 -8.43
N LYS A 93 31.40 -5.27 -9.72
CA LYS A 93 30.07 -5.00 -10.27
C LYS A 93 29.66 -6.11 -11.22
N TYR A 94 28.42 -6.58 -11.07
CA TYR A 94 27.83 -7.55 -11.99
C TYR A 94 26.30 -7.42 -12.00
N LYS A 95 25.66 -7.98 -13.02
CA LYS A 95 24.20 -8.06 -13.11
C LYS A 95 23.71 -9.45 -12.72
N GLU A 96 22.61 -9.51 -11.98
CA GLU A 96 21.92 -10.74 -11.58
C GLU A 96 20.41 -10.50 -11.69
N ASN A 97 19.76 -11.20 -12.61
CA ASN A 97 18.34 -10.96 -12.96
C ASN A 97 18.07 -9.49 -13.30
N ARG A 98 17.18 -8.82 -12.56
CA ARG A 98 16.84 -7.39 -12.69
C ARG A 98 17.80 -6.46 -11.94
N TYR A 99 18.72 -6.99 -11.14
CA TYR A 99 19.53 -6.20 -10.23
C TYR A 99 20.92 -5.92 -10.79
N THR A 100 21.40 -4.69 -10.60
CA THR A 100 22.83 -4.36 -10.64
C THR A 100 23.37 -4.47 -9.23
N ILE A 101 24.43 -5.27 -9.06
CA ILE A 101 25.00 -5.59 -7.75
C ILE A 101 26.41 -5.01 -7.67
N PHE A 102 26.69 -4.32 -6.57
CA PHE A 102 27.99 -3.78 -6.21
C PHE A 102 28.48 -4.48 -4.93
N LYS A 103 29.69 -5.01 -4.96
CA LYS A 103 30.35 -5.62 -3.80
C LYS A 103 31.66 -4.91 -3.50
N PHE A 104 31.83 -4.49 -2.27
CA PHE A 104 33.04 -3.81 -1.80
C PHE A 104 33.22 -4.13 -0.32
N GLU A 105 34.43 -4.52 0.06
CA GLU A 105 34.73 -4.97 1.43
C GLU A 105 33.75 -6.05 1.93
N ASP A 106 33.08 -5.80 3.05
CA ASP A 106 32.04 -6.60 3.70
C ASP A 106 30.62 -6.16 3.34
N LYS A 107 30.48 -5.27 2.35
CA LYS A 107 29.23 -4.62 1.96
C LYS A 107 28.77 -5.09 0.58
N THR A 108 27.45 -5.17 0.41
CA THR A 108 26.80 -5.46 -0.86
C THR A 108 25.63 -4.50 -1.06
N ILE A 109 25.59 -3.86 -2.22
CA ILE A 109 24.45 -3.04 -2.65
C ILE A 109 23.80 -3.71 -3.86
N LYS A 110 22.47 -3.77 -3.88
CA LYS A 110 21.68 -4.20 -5.03
C LYS A 110 20.67 -3.10 -5.38
N VAL A 111 20.58 -2.77 -6.66
CA VAL A 111 19.60 -1.80 -7.17
C VAL A 111 18.94 -2.32 -8.44
N ASP A 112 17.66 -1.97 -8.65
CA ASP A 112 16.90 -2.31 -9.86
C ASP A 112 16.25 -1.09 -10.52
N GLY A 113 16.71 0.11 -10.16
CA GLY A 113 16.16 1.39 -10.61
C GLY A 113 15.14 1.98 -9.65
N VAL A 114 14.33 1.18 -8.94
CA VAL A 114 13.26 1.70 -8.05
C VAL A 114 13.38 1.23 -6.60
N SER A 115 14.19 0.19 -6.36
CA SER A 115 14.45 -0.36 -5.04
C SER A 115 15.94 -0.37 -4.76
N PHE A 116 16.29 0.01 -3.53
CA PHE A 116 17.64 -0.02 -3.00
C PHE A 116 17.74 -1.09 -1.91
N TYR A 117 18.80 -1.89 -1.97
CA TYR A 117 19.14 -2.87 -0.93
C TYR A 117 20.60 -2.72 -0.56
N TYR A 118 20.88 -2.68 0.73
CA TYR A 118 22.22 -2.63 1.30
C TYR A 118 22.35 -3.75 2.34
N PHE A 119 23.48 -4.43 2.32
CA PHE A 119 23.86 -5.42 3.32
C PHE A 119 25.29 -5.19 3.76
N GLU A 120 25.53 -5.22 5.07
CA GLU A 120 26.86 -5.17 5.67
C GLU A 120 27.03 -6.31 6.65
N ARG A 121 28.03 -7.16 6.38
CA ARG A 121 28.35 -8.29 7.24
C ARG A 121 29.47 -7.93 8.20
N SER A 122 29.18 -7.82 9.49
CA SER A 122 30.21 -7.53 10.49
C SER A 122 29.92 -8.18 11.84
N ASP A 123 30.96 -8.72 12.48
CA ASP A 123 30.84 -9.28 13.83
C ASP A 123 30.54 -8.19 14.89
N LYS A 124 30.73 -6.91 14.56
CA LYS A 124 30.40 -5.78 15.45
C LYS A 124 28.94 -5.82 15.92
N PHE A 125 28.03 -6.30 15.07
CA PHE A 125 26.60 -6.35 15.37
C PHE A 125 26.22 -7.40 16.43
N LYS A 126 27.05 -8.43 16.64
CA LYS A 126 26.81 -9.47 17.66
C LYS A 126 26.91 -8.94 19.09
N ASN A 127 27.74 -7.92 19.29
CA ASN A 127 28.05 -7.34 20.59
C ASN A 127 27.27 -6.05 20.87
N MET A 128 26.49 -5.55 19.90
CA MET A 128 25.67 -4.35 20.08
C MET A 128 24.40 -4.64 20.89
N SER A 129 24.07 -3.76 21.82
CA SER A 129 22.77 -3.73 22.48
C SER A 129 21.66 -3.29 21.52
N SER A 130 20.40 -3.54 21.87
CA SER A 130 19.25 -3.11 21.05
C SER A 130 19.23 -1.60 20.78
N SER A 131 19.64 -0.80 21.77
CA SER A 131 19.73 0.67 21.64
C SER A 131 20.83 1.07 20.66
N GLN A 132 21.99 0.40 20.69
CA GLN A 132 23.09 0.69 19.75
C GLN A 132 22.72 0.30 18.32
N LYS A 133 21.97 -0.80 18.15
CA LYS A 133 21.46 -1.22 16.83
C LYS A 133 20.46 -0.22 16.27
N GLU A 134 19.52 0.24 17.11
CA GLU A 134 18.56 1.27 16.73
C GLU A 134 19.27 2.57 16.33
N GLU A 135 20.24 3.02 17.12
CA GLU A 135 21.05 4.20 16.82
C GLU A 135 21.81 4.03 15.50
N TYR A 136 22.39 2.85 15.24
CA TYR A 136 23.07 2.55 13.99
C TYR A 136 22.14 2.70 12.78
N ILE A 137 20.92 2.18 12.86
CA ILE A 137 19.92 2.30 11.78
C ILE A 137 19.58 3.77 11.55
N HIS A 138 19.36 4.54 12.61
CA HIS A 138 19.08 5.98 12.48
C HIS A 138 20.24 6.75 11.87
N ASN A 139 21.46 6.46 12.29
CA ASN A 139 22.67 7.09 11.75
C ASN A 139 22.84 6.77 10.27
N PHE A 140 22.64 5.51 9.86
CA PHE A 140 22.69 5.13 8.45
C PHE A 140 21.67 5.92 7.61
N ILE A 141 20.42 5.99 8.06
CA ILE A 141 19.36 6.75 7.37
C ILE A 141 19.75 8.23 7.21
N ASN A 142 20.32 8.84 8.26
CA ASN A 142 20.71 10.25 8.25
C ASN A 142 21.95 10.49 7.36
N SER A 143 22.97 9.63 7.44
CA SER A 143 24.24 9.77 6.71
C SER A 143 24.07 9.68 5.19
N TYR A 144 23.06 8.93 4.72
CA TYR A 144 22.75 8.79 3.29
C TYR A 144 21.52 9.60 2.86
N HIS A 145 21.08 10.56 3.68
CA HIS A 145 19.95 11.44 3.39
C HIS A 145 18.65 10.71 3.04
N PHE A 146 18.45 9.49 3.55
CA PHE A 146 17.21 8.71 3.39
C PHE A 146 16.11 9.12 4.37
N LYS A 147 16.32 10.19 5.15
CA LYS A 147 15.34 10.65 6.12
C LYS A 147 14.14 11.26 5.40
N GLU A 148 12.98 10.67 5.64
CA GLU A 148 11.72 11.08 5.05
C GLU A 148 10.82 11.80 6.06
N ILE A 149 9.95 12.68 5.55
CA ILE A 149 8.89 13.32 6.31
C ILE A 149 7.57 12.58 6.09
N ASN A 150 6.62 12.72 7.02
CA ASN A 150 5.31 12.06 6.96
C ASN A 150 5.43 10.53 6.86
N VAL A 151 5.86 9.92 7.96
CA VAL A 151 6.09 8.48 8.04
C VAL A 151 5.40 7.89 9.26
N GLN A 152 4.83 6.70 9.09
CA GLN A 152 4.44 5.85 10.20
C GLN A 152 5.61 4.91 10.52
N ILE A 153 6.02 4.83 11.78
CA ILE A 153 7.16 4.03 12.22
C ILE A 153 6.68 2.82 13.01
N GLU A 154 7.20 1.65 12.70
CA GLU A 154 7.03 0.42 13.47
C GLU A 154 8.41 -0.09 13.90
N LYS A 155 8.58 -0.30 15.22
CA LYS A 155 9.82 -0.83 15.79
C LYS A 155 9.56 -2.20 16.37
N ILE A 156 10.39 -3.17 15.99
CA ILE A 156 10.29 -4.56 16.42
C ILE A 156 11.63 -4.95 17.05
N PHE A 157 11.55 -5.35 18.32
CA PHE A 157 12.70 -5.83 19.10
C PHE A 157 12.42 -7.28 19.50
N GLN A 158 13.11 -8.24 18.87
CA GLN A 158 12.90 -9.67 19.11
C GLN A 158 14.24 -10.35 19.40
N GLY A 159 14.47 -10.70 20.67
CA GLY A 159 15.75 -11.25 21.10
C GLY A 159 16.90 -10.29 20.79
N LYS A 160 17.82 -10.70 19.90
CA LYS A 160 18.94 -9.87 19.41
C LYS A 160 18.63 -9.14 18.10
N GLU A 161 17.48 -9.39 17.48
CA GLU A 161 17.07 -8.71 16.24
C GLU A 161 16.42 -7.36 16.57
N VAL A 162 16.89 -6.30 15.91
CA VAL A 162 16.25 -4.99 15.89
C VAL A 162 15.83 -4.68 14.47
N LYS A 163 14.56 -4.34 14.29
CA LYS A 163 13.99 -3.96 13.00
C LYS A 163 13.17 -2.70 13.13
N ILE A 164 13.41 -1.75 12.23
CA ILE A 164 12.68 -0.47 12.17
C ILE A 164 12.13 -0.34 10.76
N LYS A 165 10.81 -0.30 10.66
CA LYS A 165 10.08 -0.10 9.41
C LYS A 165 9.48 1.29 9.40
N TYR A 166 9.56 1.92 8.24
CA TYR A 166 8.93 3.20 7.96
C TYR A 166 7.99 3.01 6.78
N PHE A 167 6.75 3.46 6.95
CA PHE A 167 5.73 3.42 5.93
C PHE A 167 5.37 4.84 5.53
N GLN A 168 5.34 5.09 4.23
CA GLN A 168 5.05 6.42 3.70
C GLN A 168 3.60 6.82 3.98
N THR A 169 3.41 8.07 4.43
CA THR A 169 2.09 8.69 4.55
C THR A 169 2.03 9.96 3.72
N TYR A 170 0.82 10.38 3.38
CA TYR A 170 0.58 11.61 2.65
C TYR A 170 -0.71 12.26 3.15
N LYS A 171 -0.57 13.45 3.72
CA LYS A 171 -1.62 14.07 4.53
C LYS A 171 -2.06 13.09 5.62
N ASP A 172 -3.35 12.80 5.73
CA ASP A 172 -3.90 11.90 6.74
C ASP A 172 -4.02 10.44 6.28
N TYR A 173 -3.50 10.12 5.09
CA TYR A 173 -3.64 8.80 4.46
C TYR A 173 -2.32 8.03 4.46
N PHE A 174 -2.39 6.72 4.67
CA PHE A 174 -1.25 5.84 4.34
C PHE A 174 -1.11 5.73 2.82
N ILE A 175 0.11 5.49 2.34
CA ILE A 175 0.37 5.08 0.96
C ILE A 175 1.21 3.82 0.97
N ASP A 176 0.55 2.68 0.78
CA ASP A 176 1.23 1.39 0.72
C ASP A 176 1.81 1.18 -0.68
N GLY A 177 3.11 0.88 -0.70
CA GLY A 177 3.96 0.92 -1.90
C GLY A 177 5.24 1.73 -1.69
N GLY A 178 5.23 2.63 -0.69
CA GLY A 178 6.39 3.39 -0.22
C GLY A 178 6.80 2.95 1.19
N TRP A 179 8.03 2.42 1.33
CA TRP A 179 8.54 1.89 2.58
C TRP A 179 10.07 1.92 2.63
N MET A 180 10.61 1.92 3.85
CA MET A 180 12.01 1.58 4.11
C MET A 180 12.13 0.75 5.39
N GLU A 181 13.11 -0.15 5.43
CA GLU A 181 13.36 -1.03 6.55
C GLU A 181 14.86 -1.08 6.83
N GLY A 182 15.23 -0.88 8.10
CA GLY A 182 16.54 -1.25 8.62
C GLY A 182 16.40 -2.42 9.58
N LYS A 183 17.24 -3.43 9.44
CA LYS A 183 17.26 -4.63 10.26
C LYS A 183 18.68 -4.99 10.66
N ILE A 184 18.92 -5.25 11.93
CA ILE A 184 20.19 -5.76 12.43
C ILE A 184 19.94 -7.04 13.22
N ASP A 185 20.60 -8.12 12.82
CA ASP A 185 20.66 -9.38 13.55
C ASP A 185 22.12 -9.81 13.80
N ASP A 186 22.37 -11.09 14.10
CA ASP A 186 23.71 -11.62 14.38
C ASP A 186 24.56 -11.84 13.10
N LYS A 187 23.95 -11.77 11.91
CA LYS A 187 24.62 -11.93 10.61
C LYS A 187 25.13 -10.60 10.07
N GLY A 188 24.38 -9.52 10.26
CA GLY A 188 24.70 -8.24 9.65
C GLY A 188 23.63 -7.18 9.83
N PHE A 189 23.87 -6.06 9.15
CA PHE A 189 22.90 -4.99 8.95
C PHE A 189 22.35 -5.07 7.53
N GLU A 190 21.02 -5.12 7.42
CA GLU A 190 20.27 -5.04 6.18
C GLU A 190 19.50 -3.71 6.15
N PHE A 191 19.55 -3.01 5.03
CA PHE A 191 18.69 -1.86 4.77
C PHE A 191 18.07 -2.00 3.40
N SER A 192 16.79 -1.67 3.30
CA SER A 192 16.10 -1.60 2.02
C SER A 192 15.13 -0.44 1.96
N LYS A 193 15.01 0.17 0.79
CA LYS A 193 14.15 1.33 0.54
C LYS A 193 13.50 1.21 -0.83
N CYS A 194 12.21 1.50 -0.88
CA CYS A 194 11.43 1.67 -2.09
C CYS A 194 10.42 2.78 -1.80
N TRP A 195 10.63 3.99 -2.33
CA TRP A 195 9.91 5.19 -1.86
C TRP A 195 9.33 6.00 -3.01
N PHE A 196 8.25 6.74 -2.76
CA PHE A 196 7.73 7.71 -3.72
C PHE A 196 8.38 9.08 -3.48
N GLY A 197 9.25 9.51 -4.40
CA GLY A 197 9.89 10.82 -4.36
C GLY A 197 8.93 11.96 -4.72
N SER A 198 7.79 11.67 -5.34
CA SER A 198 6.72 12.64 -5.57
C SER A 198 5.35 12.00 -5.43
N VAL A 199 4.44 12.72 -4.76
CA VAL A 199 3.04 12.33 -4.57
C VAL A 199 2.15 13.55 -4.79
N ALA A 200 1.18 13.43 -5.70
CA ALA A 200 0.24 14.50 -6.02
C ALA A 200 -1.18 13.97 -6.17
N MET A 201 -2.15 14.59 -5.49
CA MET A 201 -3.58 14.30 -5.69
C MET A 201 -4.06 14.84 -7.04
N GLU A 202 -4.84 14.03 -7.74
CA GLU A 202 -5.61 14.52 -8.88
C GLU A 202 -6.72 15.49 -8.45
N LYS A 203 -7.22 16.29 -9.40
CA LYS A 203 -8.30 17.25 -9.14
C LYS A 203 -9.66 16.56 -9.01
N ALA A 204 -9.90 15.54 -9.82
CA ALA A 204 -11.17 14.82 -9.83
C ALA A 204 -11.25 13.90 -8.61
N LYS A 205 -12.33 14.03 -7.85
CA LYS A 205 -12.66 13.14 -6.74
C LYS A 205 -13.80 12.21 -7.16
N LYS A 206 -13.77 10.98 -6.66
CA LYS A 206 -14.83 9.98 -6.85
C LYS A 206 -15.26 9.43 -5.49
N ASP A 207 -16.54 9.12 -5.38
CA ASP A 207 -17.08 8.45 -4.19
C ASP A 207 -16.37 7.12 -3.93
N VAL A 208 -16.17 6.83 -2.66
CA VAL A 208 -15.59 5.59 -2.17
C VAL A 208 -16.67 4.75 -1.49
N ILE A 209 -16.55 3.43 -1.59
CA ILE A 209 -17.43 2.49 -0.87
C ILE A 209 -17.22 2.61 0.64
N ASP A 210 -18.23 2.23 1.41
CA ASP A 210 -18.10 2.09 2.87
C ASP A 210 -17.20 0.91 3.25
N ALA A 211 -16.54 1.02 4.40
CA ALA A 211 -15.68 -0.03 4.96
C ALA A 211 -16.41 -1.37 5.14
N VAL A 212 -17.73 -1.36 5.35
CA VAL A 212 -18.56 -2.57 5.42
C VAL A 212 -18.46 -3.41 4.16
N TYR A 213 -18.50 -2.76 2.99
CA TYR A 213 -18.43 -3.47 1.72
C TYR A 213 -17.07 -4.13 1.51
N ALA A 214 -15.99 -3.53 2.05
CA ALA A 214 -14.67 -4.14 2.07
C ALA A 214 -14.60 -5.35 3.00
N LEU A 215 -15.24 -5.29 4.17
CA LEU A 215 -15.35 -6.43 5.09
C LEU A 215 -16.15 -7.59 4.50
N LEU A 216 -17.29 -7.30 3.86
CA LEU A 216 -18.07 -8.32 3.16
C LEU A 216 -17.26 -8.94 2.01
N LYS A 217 -16.46 -8.13 1.31
CA LYS A 217 -15.58 -8.63 0.26
C LYS A 217 -14.53 -9.62 0.83
N LEU A 218 -14.03 -9.38 2.04
CA LEU A 218 -13.12 -10.29 2.73
C LEU A 218 -13.75 -11.64 3.07
N VAL A 219 -15.04 -11.66 3.42
CA VAL A 219 -15.79 -12.92 3.61
C VAL A 219 -15.80 -13.75 2.33
N GLU A 220 -16.01 -13.12 1.16
CA GLU A 220 -16.08 -13.82 -0.13
C GLU A 220 -14.78 -14.54 -0.50
N ILE A 221 -13.62 -14.04 -0.08
CA ILE A 221 -12.30 -14.60 -0.46
C ILE A 221 -11.65 -15.44 0.63
N LYS A 222 -12.15 -15.39 1.85
CA LYS A 222 -11.58 -16.15 2.96
C LYS A 222 -11.86 -17.63 2.72
N THR A 223 -10.83 -18.36 2.30
CA THR A 223 -10.90 -19.81 2.04
C THR A 223 -10.46 -20.65 3.24
N ASP A 224 -9.63 -20.10 4.13
CA ASP A 224 -9.16 -20.80 5.32
C ASP A 224 -10.28 -20.86 6.39
N THR A 225 -10.34 -21.98 7.11
CA THR A 225 -11.21 -22.17 8.26
C THR A 225 -10.66 -21.54 9.54
N LYS A 226 -9.37 -21.20 9.61
CA LYS A 226 -8.75 -20.58 10.79
C LYS A 226 -9.40 -19.24 11.16
N PRO A 227 -9.56 -18.94 12.46
CA PRO A 227 -10.01 -17.63 12.90
C PRO A 227 -9.08 -16.52 12.40
N MET A 228 -9.67 -15.50 11.77
CA MET A 228 -8.97 -14.29 11.34
C MET A 228 -9.38 -13.15 12.25
N VAL A 229 -8.41 -12.57 12.98
CA VAL A 229 -8.67 -11.44 13.87
C VAL A 229 -8.28 -10.14 13.19
N ILE A 230 -9.25 -9.27 12.90
CA ILE A 230 -9.02 -7.95 12.29
C ILE A 230 -8.70 -6.94 13.40
N LYS A 231 -7.53 -6.30 13.31
CA LYS A 231 -7.07 -5.28 14.26
C LYS A 231 -7.24 -3.84 13.77
N GLU A 232 -7.24 -3.63 12.46
CA GLU A 232 -7.26 -2.27 11.88
C GLU A 232 -8.00 -2.27 10.53
N ILE A 233 -8.82 -1.25 10.32
CA ILE A 233 -9.44 -0.93 9.03
C ILE A 233 -9.17 0.55 8.76
N LYS A 234 -8.45 0.85 7.68
CA LYS A 234 -8.09 2.23 7.31
C LYS A 234 -8.31 2.50 5.82
N LEU A 235 -8.77 3.70 5.51
CA LEU A 235 -8.81 4.23 4.15
C LEU A 235 -7.45 4.86 3.83
N GLY A 236 -6.92 4.61 2.65
CA GLY A 236 -5.66 5.18 2.18
C GLY A 236 -5.41 4.81 0.72
N TYR A 237 -4.15 4.77 0.31
CA TYR A 237 -3.78 4.52 -1.07
C TYR A 237 -2.89 3.29 -1.21
N TYR A 238 -3.03 2.61 -2.34
CA TYR A 238 -2.22 1.44 -2.69
C TYR A 238 -1.68 1.55 -4.11
N PHE A 239 -0.41 1.25 -4.24
CA PHE A 239 0.29 1.17 -5.51
C PHE A 239 1.25 -0.02 -5.49
N ASN A 240 1.00 -1.01 -6.36
CA ASN A 240 1.83 -2.20 -6.41
C ASN A 240 2.25 -2.63 -7.82
N TRP A 241 2.74 -1.67 -8.59
CA TRP A 241 3.50 -1.99 -9.81
C TRP A 241 5.00 -1.99 -9.48
N SER A 242 5.57 -3.20 -9.32
CA SER A 242 6.93 -3.43 -8.83
C SER A 242 8.04 -2.84 -9.71
N ASN A 243 7.75 -2.59 -10.99
CA ASN A 243 8.73 -2.12 -11.99
C ASN A 243 8.36 -0.74 -12.55
N ALA A 244 7.24 -0.16 -12.10
CA ALA A 244 6.81 1.14 -12.58
C ALA A 244 7.52 2.24 -11.79
N THR A 245 8.18 3.14 -12.50
CA THR A 245 8.80 4.35 -11.93
C THR A 245 7.77 5.43 -11.62
N LYS A 246 6.57 5.36 -12.23
CA LYS A 246 5.45 6.26 -11.97
C LYS A 246 4.12 5.57 -12.22
N GLY A 247 3.05 6.13 -11.66
CA GLY A 247 1.69 5.74 -12.01
C GLY A 247 0.67 6.33 -11.05
N GLU A 248 -0.49 5.70 -10.97
CA GLU A 248 -1.62 6.15 -10.16
C GLU A 248 -1.88 5.16 -9.03
N ALA A 249 -1.75 5.61 -7.78
CA ALA A 249 -2.19 4.83 -6.63
C ALA A 249 -3.69 5.02 -6.44
N VAL A 250 -4.39 3.91 -6.28
CA VAL A 250 -5.85 3.89 -6.11
C VAL A 250 -6.20 3.96 -4.63
N PRO A 251 -7.31 4.61 -4.24
CA PRO A 251 -7.77 4.55 -2.87
C PRO A 251 -8.27 3.14 -2.54
N VAL A 252 -7.96 2.68 -1.34
CA VAL A 252 -8.29 1.35 -0.84
C VAL A 252 -8.69 1.38 0.61
N TRP A 253 -9.53 0.42 1.00
CA TRP A 253 -9.65 -0.01 2.38
C TRP A 253 -8.58 -1.06 2.66
N ARG A 254 -7.63 -0.73 3.54
CA ARG A 254 -6.67 -1.69 4.08
C ARG A 254 -7.23 -2.31 5.35
N ILE A 255 -7.39 -3.62 5.33
CA ILE A 255 -7.79 -4.44 6.48
C ILE A 255 -6.55 -5.18 6.97
N THR A 256 -6.14 -4.94 8.20
CA THR A 256 -4.95 -5.56 8.80
C THR A 256 -5.34 -6.56 9.88
N THR A 257 -4.77 -7.75 9.85
CA THR A 257 -4.99 -8.80 10.86
C THR A 257 -4.06 -8.64 12.06
N GLU A 258 -4.39 -9.30 13.17
CA GLU A 258 -3.53 -9.40 14.36
C GLU A 258 -2.15 -9.97 14.00
N GLU A 259 -2.12 -10.99 13.13
CA GLU A 259 -0.91 -11.65 12.61
C GLU A 259 -0.05 -10.74 11.70
N GLY A 260 -0.64 -9.65 11.18
CA GLY A 260 0.07 -8.64 10.40
C GLY A 260 -0.20 -8.69 8.89
N ASP A 261 -1.03 -9.62 8.43
CA ASP A 261 -1.48 -9.66 7.04
C ASP A 261 -2.29 -8.41 6.69
N LYS A 262 -2.15 -7.96 5.45
CA LYS A 262 -2.82 -6.78 4.92
C LYS A 262 -3.61 -7.15 3.68
N TYR A 263 -4.90 -6.83 3.70
CA TYR A 263 -5.81 -7.00 2.58
C TYR A 263 -6.25 -5.64 2.07
N TYR A 264 -6.24 -5.46 0.75
CA TYR A 264 -6.54 -4.19 0.11
C TYR A 264 -7.78 -4.35 -0.78
N VAL A 265 -8.86 -3.65 -0.43
CA VAL A 265 -10.07 -3.60 -1.26
C VAL A 265 -10.13 -2.23 -1.91
N ASN A 266 -10.17 -2.19 -3.24
CA ASN A 266 -10.33 -0.98 -4.04
C ASN A 266 -11.58 -0.21 -3.62
N ALA A 267 -11.38 1.02 -3.18
CA ALA A 267 -12.45 1.85 -2.64
C ALA A 267 -13.41 2.35 -3.72
N TYR A 268 -13.05 2.32 -5.00
CA TYR A 268 -13.92 2.68 -6.11
C TYR A 268 -14.69 1.51 -6.73
N THR A 269 -14.11 0.30 -6.70
CA THR A 269 -14.63 -0.86 -7.46
C THR A 269 -15.09 -2.02 -6.58
N ARG A 270 -14.76 -2.02 -5.28
CA ARG A 270 -14.99 -3.14 -4.34
C ARG A 270 -14.22 -4.42 -4.69
N ASN A 271 -13.30 -4.38 -5.64
CA ASN A 271 -12.45 -5.52 -5.96
C ASN A 271 -11.23 -5.57 -5.05
N PHE A 272 -10.65 -6.76 -4.88
CA PHE A 272 -9.33 -6.84 -4.25
C PHE A 272 -8.27 -6.25 -5.17
N GLU A 273 -7.35 -5.52 -4.56
CA GLU A 273 -6.09 -5.18 -5.20
C GLU A 273 -5.12 -6.33 -4.90
N GLU A 274 -4.80 -7.10 -5.93
CA GLU A 274 -3.74 -8.11 -5.86
C GLU A 274 -2.40 -7.44 -6.17
N GLY A 275 -1.42 -7.70 -5.32
CA GLY A 275 -0.04 -7.50 -5.71
C GLY A 275 0.39 -8.58 -6.67
N LYS A 276 0.57 -8.24 -7.95
CA LYS A 276 1.26 -9.10 -8.90
C LYS A 276 2.76 -8.90 -8.80
#